data_AF-A0A934KAS5-F1
#
_entry.id   AF-A0A934KAS5-F1
#
_cell.length_a   1.000
_cell.length_b   1.000
_cell.length_c   1.000
_cell.angle_alpha   90.00
_cell.angle_beta   90.00
_cell.angle_gamma   90.00
#
_symmetry.space_group_name_H-M   'P 1'
#
loop_
_entity.id
_entity.type
_entity.pdbx_description
1 polymer ?
#
loop_
_entity_poly.entity_id
_entity_poly.type
_entity_poly.pdbx_seq_one_letter_code
_entity_poly.pdbx_strand_id
1 'polypeptide(L)'
;MPPSSPGPTGSPFPDSDVSADANLIGRAVREMWQRRIADVRERGARSRIRRQVAAVDALVTLLEERNLSGNRIFDRPLRQRVHQLQEEIGLPLPRNVVRARNTVRLHAALLDWQESLLDLLIPQRAHLPDAHDSNGDEATPAS
;
A
#
# COMPACT_ATOMS: atom_id res chain seq x y z
N MET A 1 43.13 -13.32 -42.14
CA MET A 1 41.89 -14.01 -41.76
C MET A 1 41.78 -13.99 -40.24
N PRO A 2 40.79 -13.30 -39.64
CA PRO A 2 40.41 -13.45 -38.23
C PRO A 2 39.27 -14.49 -38.08
N PRO A 3 39.08 -15.12 -36.91
CA PRO A 3 38.06 -14.67 -35.94
C PRO A 3 38.51 -14.93 -34.48
N SER A 4 37.85 -14.54 -33.38
CA SER A 4 36.73 -13.66 -33.04
C SER A 4 36.81 -13.49 -31.52
N SER A 5 36.55 -12.29 -31.03
CA SER A 5 36.34 -12.03 -29.60
C SER A 5 35.09 -12.76 -29.08
N PRO A 6 35.12 -13.40 -27.90
CA PRO A 6 33.88 -13.70 -27.18
C PRO A 6 33.41 -12.43 -26.46
N GLY A 7 32.20 -11.98 -26.81
CA GLY A 7 31.53 -10.86 -26.17
C GLY A 7 31.17 -11.12 -24.70
N PRO A 8 30.87 -10.07 -23.93
CA PRO A 8 30.48 -10.21 -22.53
C PRO A 8 29.07 -10.80 -22.43
N THR A 9 28.95 -11.94 -21.74
CA THR A 9 27.67 -12.50 -21.28
C THR A 9 27.11 -11.59 -20.18
N GLY A 10 26.43 -10.52 -20.58
CA GLY A 10 25.57 -9.75 -19.70
C GLY A 10 24.16 -10.33 -19.75
N SER A 11 23.83 -11.26 -18.86
CA SER A 11 22.44 -11.59 -18.55
C SER A 11 21.81 -10.41 -17.81
N PRO A 12 20.74 -9.78 -18.32
CA PRO A 12 19.97 -8.83 -17.52
C PRO A 12 19.03 -9.63 -16.60
N PHE A 13 19.23 -9.52 -15.29
CA PHE A 13 18.27 -10.01 -14.30
C PHE A 13 16.96 -9.19 -14.37
N PRO A 14 15.79 -9.82 -14.18
CA PRO A 14 14.50 -9.16 -14.24
C PRO A 14 14.16 -8.49 -12.90
N ASP A 15 14.62 -7.25 -12.69
CA ASP A 15 14.16 -6.40 -11.58
C ASP A 15 12.83 -5.66 -11.88
N SER A 16 12.23 -5.90 -13.06
CA SER A 16 11.09 -5.14 -13.57
C SER A 16 9.72 -5.64 -13.09
N ASP A 17 9.58 -6.90 -12.67
CA ASP A 17 8.28 -7.51 -12.37
C ASP A 17 7.80 -7.20 -10.93
N VAL A 18 8.70 -7.25 -9.96
CA VAL A 18 8.41 -7.03 -8.52
C VAL A 18 7.81 -5.64 -8.24
N SER A 19 8.18 -4.64 -9.06
CA SER A 19 7.66 -3.28 -8.91
C SER A 19 6.25 -3.10 -9.49
N ALA A 20 5.88 -3.90 -10.49
CA ALA A 20 4.54 -3.89 -11.06
C ALA A 20 3.56 -4.62 -10.11
N ASP A 21 3.98 -5.76 -9.56
CA ASP A 21 3.20 -6.51 -8.56
C ASP A 21 2.95 -5.70 -7.28
N ALA A 22 3.97 -4.99 -6.78
CA ALA A 22 3.82 -4.15 -5.60
C ALA A 22 2.80 -3.01 -5.81
N ASN A 23 2.75 -2.42 -7.02
CA ASN A 23 1.76 -1.40 -7.35
C ASN A 23 0.35 -1.99 -7.55
N LEU A 24 0.24 -3.20 -8.11
CA LEU A 24 -1.04 -3.88 -8.29
C LEU A 24 -1.66 -4.28 -6.94
N ILE A 25 -0.84 -4.83 -6.04
CA ILE A 25 -1.22 -5.15 -4.66
C ILE A 25 -1.59 -3.85 -3.92
N GLY A 26 -0.83 -2.76 -4.13
CA GLY A 26 -1.15 -1.45 -3.55
C GLY A 26 -2.52 -0.92 -3.96
N ARG A 27 -2.89 -1.06 -5.24
CA ARG A 27 -4.24 -0.68 -5.71
C ARG A 27 -5.35 -1.52 -5.07
N ALA A 28 -5.19 -2.84 -5.02
CA ALA A 28 -6.20 -3.73 -4.45
C ALA A 28 -6.43 -3.44 -2.96
N VAL A 29 -5.36 -3.24 -2.19
CA VAL A 29 -5.44 -2.87 -0.77
C VAL A 29 -6.10 -1.51 -0.58
N ARG A 30 -5.80 -0.54 -1.45
CA ARG A 30 -6.43 0.79 -1.43
C ARG A 30 -7.92 0.73 -1.75
N GLU A 31 -8.36 -0.08 -2.71
CA GLU A 31 -9.79 -0.24 -3.01
C GLU A 31 -10.55 -0.86 -1.82
N MET A 32 -9.96 -1.90 -1.21
CA MET A 32 -10.50 -2.51 -0.01
C MET A 32 -10.57 -1.52 1.16
N TRP A 33 -9.54 -0.69 1.30
CA TRP A 33 -9.46 0.41 2.25
C TRP A 33 -10.57 1.45 2.05
N GLN A 34 -10.80 1.91 0.81
CA GLN A 34 -11.83 2.89 0.49
C GLN A 34 -13.24 2.38 0.83
N ARG A 35 -13.54 1.11 0.53
CA ARG A 35 -14.79 0.46 0.93
C ARG A 35 -14.95 0.45 2.46
N ARG A 36 -13.90 0.08 3.18
CA ARG A 36 -13.90 0.04 4.65
C ARG A 36 -14.06 1.42 5.29
N ILE A 37 -13.50 2.49 4.70
CA ILE A 37 -13.75 3.87 5.15
C ILE A 37 -15.23 4.24 5.00
N ALA A 38 -15.87 3.85 3.89
CA ALA A 38 -17.27 4.15 3.64
C ALA A 38 -18.15 3.62 4.79
N ASP A 39 -17.90 2.40 5.26
CA ASP A 39 -18.59 1.80 6.42
C ASP A 39 -18.35 2.58 7.73
N VAL A 40 -17.16 3.17 7.91
CA VAL A 40 -16.88 4.05 9.07
C VAL A 40 -17.66 5.36 8.97
N ARG A 41 -17.88 5.88 7.75
CA ARG A 41 -18.65 7.11 7.54
C ARG A 41 -20.09 6.96 8.01
N GLU A 42 -20.64 5.76 7.92
CA GLU A 42 -22.01 5.44 8.33
C GLU A 42 -22.14 5.39 9.86
N ARG A 43 -21.12 4.90 10.58
CA ARG A 43 -21.14 4.67 12.04
C ARG A 43 -20.75 5.86 12.95
N GLY A 44 -20.71 7.08 12.46
CA GLY A 44 -20.71 8.30 13.31
C GLY A 44 -19.37 8.76 13.92
N ALA A 45 -18.28 7.99 13.85
CA ALA A 45 -16.94 8.41 14.29
C ALA A 45 -16.25 9.33 13.24
N ARG A 46 -16.86 10.50 12.97
CA ARG A 46 -16.82 11.11 11.62
C ARG A 46 -15.67 12.05 11.27
N SER A 47 -14.85 12.57 12.18
CA SER A 47 -13.85 13.60 11.79
C SER A 47 -12.40 13.23 12.10
N ARG A 48 -12.12 12.65 13.27
CA ARG A 48 -10.76 12.27 13.63
C ARG A 48 -10.26 11.09 12.81
N ILE A 49 -11.03 10.00 12.75
CA ILE A 49 -10.68 8.81 11.96
C ILE A 49 -10.53 9.18 10.48
N ARG A 50 -11.43 10.02 9.94
CA ARG A 50 -11.30 10.50 8.55
C ARG A 50 -10.01 11.25 8.29
N ARG A 51 -9.60 12.14 9.20
CA ARG A 51 -8.34 12.90 9.07
C ARG A 51 -7.12 11.98 9.14
N GLN A 52 -7.10 11.06 10.10
CA GLN A 52 -6.01 10.09 10.26
C GLN A 52 -5.88 9.22 9.00
N VAL A 53 -7.00 8.73 8.48
CA VAL A 53 -7.01 7.89 7.28
C VAL A 53 -6.59 8.68 6.03
N ALA A 54 -7.11 9.89 5.84
CA ALA A 54 -6.75 10.74 4.71
C ALA A 54 -5.26 11.10 4.70
N ALA A 55 -4.66 11.29 5.88
CA ALA A 55 -3.23 11.57 6.01
C ALA A 55 -2.36 10.41 5.51
N VAL A 56 -2.72 9.16 5.82
CA VAL A 56 -1.99 8.00 5.29
C VAL A 56 -2.20 7.85 3.78
N ASP A 57 -3.43 7.98 3.31
CA ASP A 57 -3.79 7.83 1.89
C ASP A 57 -3.01 8.83 1.02
N ALA A 58 -2.88 10.08 1.47
CA ALA A 58 -2.08 11.10 0.79
C ALA A 58 -0.59 10.71 0.69
N LEU A 59 -0.01 10.12 1.74
CA LEU A 59 1.38 9.66 1.70
C LEU A 59 1.56 8.44 0.78
N VAL A 60 0.62 7.51 0.77
CA VAL A 60 0.64 6.35 -0.13
C VAL A 60 0.56 6.80 -1.59
N THR A 61 -0.32 7.76 -1.92
CA THR A 61 -0.42 8.34 -3.28
C THR A 61 0.88 9.01 -3.71
N LEU A 62 1.50 9.81 -2.83
CA LEU A 62 2.80 10.42 -3.12
C LEU A 62 3.87 9.37 -3.44
N LEU A 63 3.86 8.23 -2.74
CA LEU A 63 4.83 7.15 -2.99
C LEU A 63 4.55 6.41 -4.29
N GLU A 64 3.27 6.19 -4.63
CA GLU A 64 2.89 5.62 -5.93
C GLU A 64 3.34 6.51 -7.08
N GLU A 65 3.08 7.81 -7.01
CA GLU A 65 3.52 8.78 -8.04
C GLU A 65 5.04 8.76 -8.23
N ARG A 66 5.80 8.70 -7.12
CA ARG A 66 7.27 8.61 -7.16
C ARG A 66 7.74 7.28 -7.71
N ASN A 67 7.09 6.17 -7.35
CA ASN A 67 7.40 4.84 -7.88
C ASN A 67 7.12 4.75 -9.39
N LEU A 68 5.99 5.28 -9.84
CA LEU A 68 5.61 5.35 -11.26
C LEU A 68 6.58 6.24 -12.06
N SER A 69 7.10 7.30 -11.44
CA SER A 69 8.13 8.17 -12.03
C SER A 69 9.55 7.55 -11.98
N GLY A 70 9.70 6.33 -11.46
CA GLY A 70 11.01 5.68 -11.27
C GLY A 70 11.86 6.24 -10.14
N ASN A 71 11.37 7.23 -9.40
CA ASN A 71 12.10 7.85 -8.29
C ASN A 71 11.92 7.03 -7.00
N ARG A 72 12.86 6.10 -6.79
CA ARG A 72 12.83 5.19 -5.62
C ARG A 72 13.55 5.73 -4.38
N ILE A 73 14.00 6.98 -4.42
CA ILE A 73 14.85 7.57 -3.39
C ILE A 73 14.01 7.97 -2.18
N PHE A 74 14.37 7.44 -1.02
CA PHE A 74 13.83 7.91 0.25
C PHE A 74 14.65 9.12 0.74
N ASP A 75 14.22 10.31 0.35
CA ASP A 75 14.91 11.57 0.63
C ASP A 75 14.52 12.17 1.99
N ARG A 76 15.20 13.26 2.38
CA ARG A 76 14.95 13.97 3.65
C ARG A 76 13.53 14.56 3.73
N PRO A 77 12.97 15.17 2.67
CA PRO A 77 11.57 15.62 2.67
C PRO A 77 10.58 14.49 2.93
N LEU A 78 10.75 13.33 2.30
CA LEU A 78 9.85 12.20 2.50
C LEU A 78 9.96 11.62 3.91
N ARG A 79 11.17 11.56 4.49
CA ARG A 79 11.35 11.24 5.92
C ARG A 79 10.63 12.21 6.85
N GLN A 80 10.70 13.51 6.55
CA GLN A 80 10.00 14.53 7.34
C GLN A 80 8.48 14.36 7.24
N ARG A 81 7.95 14.07 6.05
CA ARG A 81 6.51 13.82 5.88
C ARG A 81 6.04 12.57 6.64
N VAL A 82 6.85 11.50 6.65
CA VAL A 82 6.58 10.30 7.47
C VAL A 82 6.53 10.66 8.97
N HIS A 83 7.45 11.49 9.46
CA HIS A 83 7.42 11.95 10.85
C HIS A 83 6.18 12.81 11.17
N GLN A 84 5.81 13.74 10.29
CA GLN A 84 4.59 14.53 10.45
C GLN A 84 3.34 13.65 10.47
N LEU A 85 3.32 12.58 9.67
CA LEU A 85 2.22 11.62 9.66
C LEU A 85 2.03 10.96 11.04
N GLN A 86 3.12 10.67 11.75
CA GLN A 86 3.05 10.15 13.12
C GLN A 86 2.33 11.13 14.07
N GLU A 87 2.66 12.41 13.97
CA GLU A 87 2.07 13.48 14.79
C GLU A 87 0.60 13.70 14.43
N GLU A 88 0.27 13.74 13.13
CA GLU A 88 -1.10 13.89 12.63
C GLU A 88 -2.01 12.72 13.06
N ILE A 89 -1.45 11.51 13.13
CA ILE A 89 -2.20 10.30 13.52
C ILE A 89 -2.24 10.11 15.03
N GLY A 90 -1.20 10.53 15.75
CA GLY A 90 -1.08 10.35 17.20
C GLY A 90 -0.90 8.89 17.61
N LEU A 91 -0.43 8.04 16.69
CA LEU A 91 -0.07 6.64 16.94
C LEU A 91 1.38 6.42 16.49
N PRO A 92 2.15 5.58 17.21
CA PRO A 92 3.54 5.32 16.85
C PRO A 92 3.62 4.66 15.47
N LEU A 93 4.61 5.09 14.68
CA LEU A 93 4.90 4.42 13.41
C LEU A 93 5.47 3.03 13.66
N PRO A 94 5.04 2.02 12.89
CA PRO A 94 5.59 0.69 13.03
C PRO A 94 7.04 0.65 12.51
N ARG A 95 7.83 -0.28 13.05
CA ARG A 95 9.28 -0.34 12.80
C ARG A 95 9.63 -0.55 11.33
N ASN A 96 8.79 -1.25 10.57
CA ASN A 96 8.92 -1.47 9.14
C ASN A 96 8.81 -0.15 8.33
N VAL A 97 7.91 0.76 8.71
CA VAL A 97 7.79 2.09 8.10
C VAL A 97 9.03 2.93 8.37
N VAL A 98 9.51 2.93 9.63
CA VAL A 98 10.71 3.70 10.02
C VAL A 98 11.99 3.17 9.35
N ARG A 99 12.09 1.85 9.16
CA ARG A 99 13.29 1.19 8.60
C ARG A 99 13.25 1.03 7.08
N ALA A 100 12.22 1.57 6.40
CA ALA A 100 12.11 1.47 4.97
C ALA A 100 13.32 2.14 4.27
N ARG A 101 13.97 1.40 3.36
CA ARG A 101 15.20 1.85 2.67
C ARG A 101 14.94 2.50 1.32
N ASN A 102 13.74 2.33 0.77
CA ASN A 102 13.31 2.89 -0.50
C ASN A 102 11.78 3.11 -0.48
N THR A 103 11.27 3.84 -1.46
CA THR A 103 9.85 4.18 -1.57
C THR A 103 8.95 2.96 -1.76
N VAL A 104 9.42 1.89 -2.39
CA VAL A 104 8.66 0.64 -2.58
C VAL A 104 8.42 -0.06 -1.24
N ARG A 105 9.47 -0.22 -0.42
CA ARG A 105 9.37 -0.81 0.92
C ARG A 105 8.59 0.08 1.87
N LEU A 106 8.70 1.39 1.72
CA LEU A 106 7.91 2.35 2.49
C LEU A 106 6.42 2.25 2.12
N HIS A 107 6.12 2.13 0.83
CA HIS A 107 4.76 1.94 0.32
C HIS A 107 4.14 0.66 0.90
N ALA A 108 4.81 -0.49 0.77
CA ALA A 108 4.33 -1.74 1.36
C ALA A 108 4.13 -1.65 2.87
N ALA A 109 5.09 -1.09 3.61
CA ALA A 109 4.97 -0.95 5.06
C ALA A 109 3.83 -0.01 5.49
N LEU A 110 3.50 1.00 4.68
CA LEU A 110 2.36 1.88 4.94
C LEU A 110 1.03 1.19 4.66
N LEU A 111 0.95 0.30 3.67
CA LEU A 111 -0.25 -0.52 3.44
C LEU A 111 -0.52 -1.47 4.61
N ASP A 112 0.52 -2.15 5.11
CA ASP A 112 0.40 -3.01 6.30
C ASP A 112 -0.07 -2.21 7.53
N TRP A 113 0.48 -1.00 7.69
CA TRP A 113 0.13 -0.13 8.80
C TRP A 113 -1.29 0.42 8.68
N GLN A 114 -1.73 0.75 7.46
CA GLN A 114 -3.12 1.10 7.18
C GLN A 114 -4.03 0.01 7.76
N GLU A 115 -3.85 -1.25 7.36
CA GLU A 115 -4.71 -2.34 7.83
C GLU A 115 -4.79 -2.42 9.36
N SER A 116 -3.64 -2.31 10.03
CA SER A 116 -3.55 -2.29 11.50
C SER A 116 -4.26 -1.07 12.12
N LEU A 117 -4.21 0.10 11.47
CA LEU A 117 -4.90 1.31 11.92
C LEU A 117 -6.42 1.13 11.89
N LEU A 118 -6.98 0.44 10.89
CA LEU A 118 -8.43 0.16 10.88
C LEU A 118 -8.83 -0.81 11.98
N ASP A 119 -8.02 -1.82 12.28
CA ASP A 119 -8.32 -2.76 13.38
C ASP A 119 -8.37 -2.02 14.72
N LEU A 120 -7.44 -1.08 14.94
CA LEU A 120 -7.40 -0.26 16.14
C LEU A 120 -8.56 0.75 16.22
N LEU A 121 -8.92 1.36 15.09
CA LEU A 121 -9.94 2.42 15.04
C LEU A 121 -11.36 1.87 14.89
N ILE A 122 -11.53 0.60 14.50
CA ILE A 122 -12.81 -0.08 14.30
C ILE A 122 -12.73 -1.47 14.95
N PRO A 123 -12.89 -1.56 16.28
CA PRO A 123 -12.78 -2.83 17.00
C PRO A 123 -13.81 -3.90 16.55
N GLN A 124 -14.93 -3.46 15.97
CA GLN A 124 -16.02 -4.33 15.50
C GLN A 124 -15.71 -5.09 14.20
N ARG A 125 -14.50 -4.93 13.65
CA ARG A 125 -14.09 -5.53 12.37
C ARG A 125 -13.84 -7.04 12.44
N ALA A 126 -13.55 -7.58 13.62
CA ALA A 126 -13.38 -9.03 13.82
C ALA A 126 -14.64 -9.87 13.54
N HIS A 127 -15.79 -9.22 13.30
CA HIS A 127 -17.07 -9.86 13.01
C HIS A 127 -17.61 -9.58 11.61
N LEU A 128 -16.87 -8.84 10.77
CA LEU A 128 -17.30 -8.63 9.39
C LEU A 128 -16.89 -9.87 8.59
N PRO A 129 -17.84 -10.63 7.99
CA PRO A 129 -17.49 -11.77 7.18
C PRO A 129 -16.57 -11.31 6.05
N ASP A 130 -15.48 -12.07 5.86
CA ASP A 130 -14.50 -11.80 4.84
C ASP A 130 -15.21 -11.76 3.48
N ALA A 131 -15.18 -10.62 2.80
CA ALA A 131 -15.81 -10.44 1.49
C ALA A 131 -14.99 -11.12 0.37
N HIS A 132 -14.38 -12.25 0.69
CA HIS A 132 -13.63 -13.12 -0.21
C HIS A 132 -14.43 -14.34 -0.66
N ASP A 133 -15.66 -14.53 -0.18
CA ASP A 133 -16.50 -15.70 -0.46
C ASP A 133 -17.66 -15.41 -1.43
N SER A 134 -17.44 -14.57 -2.43
CA SER A 134 -18.45 -14.28 -3.46
C SER A 134 -17.90 -14.40 -4.88
N ASN A 135 -17.10 -15.43 -5.12
CA ASN A 135 -16.83 -15.86 -6.49
C ASN A 135 -16.89 -17.39 -6.59
N GLY A 136 -18.08 -17.90 -6.90
CA GLY A 136 -18.24 -19.25 -7.43
C GLY A 136 -19.43 -20.03 -6.88
N ASP A 137 -20.66 -19.55 -7.04
CA ASP A 137 -21.82 -20.42 -7.32
C ASP A 137 -23.03 -19.57 -7.71
N GLU A 138 -23.10 -19.13 -8.97
CA GLU A 138 -24.40 -18.90 -9.60
C GLU A 138 -24.44 -19.76 -10.85
N ALA A 139 -24.63 -21.06 -10.62
CA ALA A 139 -25.02 -21.99 -11.66
C ALA A 139 -26.37 -21.54 -12.24
N THR A 140 -26.34 -21.22 -13.53
CA THR A 140 -27.46 -20.89 -14.40
C THR A 140 -28.69 -21.78 -14.16
N PRO A 141 -29.89 -21.23 -13.92
CA PRO A 141 -31.10 -22.05 -13.93
C PRO A 141 -31.45 -22.38 -15.39
N ALA A 142 -31.27 -23.64 -15.78
CA ALA A 142 -31.86 -24.16 -17.00
C ALA A 142 -33.34 -24.49 -16.74
N SER A 143 -34.25 -23.81 -17.44
CA SER A 143 -35.62 -24.28 -17.69
C SER A 143 -35.69 -24.92 -19.06
#